data_AF-A0A382WFI0-F1
#
_entry.id   AF-A0A382WFI0-F1
#
_cell.length_a   1.000
_cell.length_b   1.000
_cell.length_c   1.000
_cell.angle_alpha   90.00
_cell.angle_beta   90.00
_cell.angle_gamma   90.00
#
_symmetry.space_group_name_H-M   'P 1'
#
loop_
_entity.id
_entity.type
_entity.pdbx_description
1 polymer ?
#
loop_
_entity_poly.entity_id
_entity_poly.type
_entity_poly.pdbx_seq_one_letter_code
_entity_poly.pdbx_strand_id
1 'polypeptide(L)' 'MKLEAAFNQLAGFADADDELPRFFYDEKLAPTNKAARLTSQEVNRTMKELVDLAVL' A
#
# COMPACT_ATOMS: atom_id res chain seq x y z
N MET A 1 -8.37 -7.14 11.60
CA MET A 1 -7.50 -5.96 11.38
C MET A 1 -8.22 -4.60 11.47
N LYS A 2 -9.57 -4.48 11.48
CA LYS A 2 -10.23 -3.16 11.58
C LYS A 2 -9.82 -2.33 12.82
N LEU A 3 -9.60 -2.99 13.96
CA LEU A 3 -9.18 -2.31 15.20
C LEU A 3 -7.72 -1.82 15.14
N GLU A 4 -6.85 -2.55 14.46
CA GLU A 4 -5.44 -2.19 14.28
C GLU A 4 -5.29 -0.99 13.34
N ALA A 5 -6.03 -0.99 12.22
CA ALA A 5 -6.07 0.15 11.31
C ALA A 5 -6.61 1.41 12.00
N ALA A 6 -7.68 1.29 12.81
CA ALA A 6 -8.22 2.41 13.58
C ALA A 6 -7.21 2.94 14.62
N PHE A 7 -6.49 2.04 15.29
CA PHE A 7 -5.43 2.42 16.23
C PHE A 7 -4.31 3.20 15.51
N ASN A 8 -3.82 2.70 14.37
CA ASN A 8 -2.75 3.35 13.62
C ASN A 8 -3.17 4.74 13.11
N GLN A 9 -4.39 4.88 12.60
CA GLN A 9 -4.91 6.20 12.20
C GLN A 9 -4.98 7.19 13.37
N LEU A 10 -5.43 6.74 14.55
CA LEU A 10 -5.47 7.57 15.75
C LEU A 10 -4.08 7.93 16.28
N ALA A 11 -3.08 7.08 16.04
CA ALA A 11 -1.69 7.36 16.35
C ALA A 11 -1.01 8.30 15.33
N GLY A 12 -1.70 8.69 14.27
CA GLY A 12 -1.23 9.64 13.26
C GLY A 12 -0.54 9.01 12.06
N PHE A 13 -0.58 7.69 11.89
CA PHE A 13 -0.11 7.04 10.68
C PHE A 13 -1.02 7.36 9.49
N ALA A 14 -0.43 7.59 8.33
CA ALA A 14 -1.08 7.89 7.07
C ALA A 14 -0.60 6.96 5.95
N ASP A 15 -1.27 6.99 4.80
CA ASP A 15 -0.92 6.15 3.64
C ASP A 15 0.56 6.32 3.20
N ALA A 16 1.16 7.48 3.47
CA ALA A 16 2.57 7.74 3.16
C ALA A 16 3.53 6.90 4.01
N ASP A 17 3.13 6.48 5.21
CA ASP A 17 3.93 5.63 6.09
C ASP A 17 3.96 4.17 5.62
N ASP A 18 3.01 3.78 4.77
CA ASP A 18 2.94 2.44 4.15
C ASP A 18 3.72 2.37 2.83
N GLU A 19 4.23 3.49 2.31
CA GLU A 19 4.89 3.54 1.01
C GLU A 19 6.33 3.01 1.08
N LEU A 20 6.71 2.19 0.10
CA LEU A 20 8.06 1.64 0.07
C LEU A 20 9.09 2.74 -0.27
N PRO A 21 10.32 2.66 0.28
CA PRO A 21 11.40 3.52 -0.14
C PRO A 21 11.64 3.49 -1.65
N ARG A 22 12.00 4.64 -2.23
CA ARG A 22 12.11 4.84 -3.68
C ARG A 22 13.02 3.83 -4.41
N PHE A 23 14.09 3.36 -3.76
CA PHE A 23 15.01 2.41 -4.39
C PHE A 23 14.33 1.08 -4.76
N PHE A 24 13.25 0.67 -4.09
CA PHE A 24 12.50 -0.53 -4.47
C PHE A 24 11.85 -0.42 -5.85
N TYR A 25 11.61 0.80 -6.35
CA TYR A 25 11.06 1.08 -7.67
C TYR A 25 12.15 1.37 -8.71
N ASP A 26 13.21 2.08 -8.29
CA ASP A 26 14.25 2.56 -9.20
C ASP A 26 15.37 1.51 -9.43
N GLU A 27 15.63 0.64 -8.45
CA GLU A 27 16.73 -0.34 -8.49
C GLU A 27 16.22 -1.76 -8.74
N LYS A 28 16.52 -2.28 -9.93
CA LYS A 28 16.09 -3.62 -10.34
C LYS A 28 16.93 -4.71 -9.66
N LEU A 29 16.26 -5.67 -9.03
CA LEU A 29 16.90 -6.78 -8.35
C LEU A 29 17.35 -7.88 -9.34
N ALA A 30 18.66 -8.06 -9.45
CA ALA A 30 19.27 -9.14 -10.23
C ALA A 30 18.99 -10.53 -9.61
N PRO A 31 18.97 -11.61 -10.41
CA PRO A 31 19.09 -11.64 -11.87
C PRO A 31 17.77 -11.34 -12.60
N THR A 32 16.65 -11.26 -11.86
CA THR A 32 15.31 -11.18 -12.46
C THR A 32 14.98 -9.82 -13.06
N ASN A 33 15.79 -8.80 -12.74
CA ASN A 33 15.59 -7.40 -13.12
C ASN A 33 14.20 -6.86 -12.78
N LYS A 34 13.63 -7.32 -11.66
CA LYS A 34 12.33 -6.87 -11.15
C LYS A 34 12.50 -5.70 -10.18
N ALA A 35 11.52 -4.80 -10.19
CA ALA A 35 11.34 -3.75 -9.21
C ALA A 35 9.89 -3.78 -8.70
N ALA A 36 9.61 -3.11 -7.59
CA ALA A 36 8.26 -2.85 -7.14
C ALA A 36 7.50 -2.07 -8.24
N ARG A 37 6.22 -2.40 -8.41
CA ARG A 37 5.35 -1.81 -9.44
C ARG A 37 4.04 -1.26 -8.89
N LEU A 38 3.75 -1.56 -7.64
CA LEU A 38 2.53 -1.16 -6.96
C LEU A 38 2.92 -0.11 -5.93
N THR A 39 2.14 0.96 -5.86
CA THR A 39 2.25 1.98 -4.82
C THR A 39 1.18 1.72 -3.76
N SER A 40 1.47 2.10 -2.51
CA SER A 40 0.50 1.94 -1.42
C SER A 40 -0.77 2.75 -1.71
N GLN A 41 -0.63 3.92 -2.34
CA GLN A 41 -1.78 4.72 -2.79
C GLN A 41 -2.70 3.99 -3.78
N GLU A 42 -2.15 3.37 -4.82
CA GLU A 42 -2.95 2.68 -5.83
C GLU A 42 -3.63 1.43 -5.26
N VAL A 43 -2.90 0.67 -4.44
CA VAL A 43 -3.43 -0.53 -3.79
C VAL A 43 -4.54 -0.17 -2.82
N ASN A 44 -4.37 0.83 -1.95
CA ASN A 44 -5.38 1.25 -0.98
C ASN A 44 -6.66 1.74 -1.68
N ARG A 45 -6.53 2.52 -2.76
CA ARG A 45 -7.66 2.95 -3.58
C ARG A 45 -8.42 1.76 -4.17
N THR A 46 -7.74 0.86 -4.87
CA THR A 46 -8.39 -0.29 -5.52
C THR A 46 -9.00 -1.25 -4.49
N MET A 47 -8.35 -1.47 -3.35
CA MET A 47 -8.91 -2.32 -2.29
C MET A 47 -10.18 -1.72 -1.69
N LYS A 48 -10.23 -0.40 -1.51
CA LYS A 48 -11.45 0.29 -1.05
C LYS A 48 -12.59 0.09 -2.06
N GLU A 49 -12.34 0.31 -3.34
CA GLU A 49 -13.33 0.12 -4.41
C GLU A 49 -13.86 -1.32 -4.45
N LEU A 50 -12.98 -2.32 -4.32
CA LEU A 50 -13.37 -3.73 -4.32
C LEU A 50 -14.22 -4.10 -3.11
N VAL A 51 -13.87 -3.60 -1.92
CA VAL A 51 -14.64 -3.84 -0.70
C VAL A 51 -16.01 -3.16 -0.80
N ASP A 52 -16.07 -1.92 -1.29
CA ASP A 52 -17.34 -1.20 -1.44
C ASP A 52 -18.26 -1.90 -2.46
N LEU A 53 -17.72 -2.44 -3.55
CA LEU A 53 -18.47 -3.22 -4.52
C LEU A 53 -18.97 -4.57 -3.96
N ALA A 54 -18.17 -5.23 -3.12
CA ALA A 54 -18.51 -6.52 -2.53
C ALA A 54 -19.53 -6.43 -1.37
N VAL A 55 -19.86 -5.21 -0.92
CA VAL A 55 -20.82 -4.94 0.16
C VAL A 55 -22.20 -4.50 -0.40
N LEU A 56 -22.32 -4.35 -1.72
CA LEU A 56 -23.60 -4.23 -2.46
C LEU A 56 -24.16 -5.61 -2.83
#